data_AF-A0A8S8YFC7-F1
#
_entry.id   AF-A0A8S8YFC7-F1
#
_cell.length_a   1.000
_cell.length_b   1.000
_cell.length_c   1.000
_cell.angle_alpha   90.00
_cell.angle_beta   90.00
_cell.angle_gamma   90.00
#
_symmetry.space_group_name_H-M   'P 1'
#
loop_
_entity.id
_entity.type
_entity.pdbx_description
1 polymer ?
#
loop_
_entity_poly.entity_id
_entity_poly.type
_entity_poly.pdbx_seq_one_letter_code
_entity_poly.pdbx_strand_id
1 'polypeptide(L)'
;MTDPLLSTLRISILTIFMAAAARSDFETLSVRDRHWIRWSVPVVLILLVEMTSENMGIANFCMVFSLVAVFSFCFSEPPDPRDFRDWNQNEALLFVMYALGLVGFVYGATVYSDTNFIDLVLGDESKETTLWWSMNAAFLTSTIFYGSWRIGLIQGGADVKALILVTLVFPSWSFVPDQMYPLVEDPLFRMPPSMVLFIWAAAAFLVAPPIIFIQNAVRGNISSLSDLKMAWHATKRRISDLKEAPDSISHQSWILTEAIEKNGELTVVDRILPSRRLSNAEDKDTQFELLEDLGLASVWITTKHPFLVYLFLAILPMLLLGDPLSYVIR
;
A
#
# COMPACT_ATOMS: atom_id res chain seq x y z
N MET A 1 1.61 -20.96 -19.00
CA MET A 1 1.11 -21.59 -17.76
C MET A 1 2.28 -21.54 -16.81
N THR A 2 2.19 -20.68 -15.81
CA THR A 2 3.20 -20.60 -14.76
C THR A 2 3.33 -21.94 -14.07
N ASP A 3 4.56 -22.30 -13.71
CA ASP A 3 4.80 -23.49 -12.91
C ASP A 3 3.95 -23.41 -11.63
N PRO A 4 3.02 -24.36 -11.39
CA PRO A 4 2.16 -24.36 -10.21
C PRO A 4 2.95 -24.26 -8.90
N LEU A 5 4.17 -24.78 -8.86
CA LEU A 5 5.05 -24.70 -7.71
C LEU A 5 5.54 -23.26 -7.48
N LEU A 6 6.00 -22.57 -8.53
CA LEU A 6 6.44 -21.17 -8.44
C LEU A 6 5.28 -20.25 -8.10
N SER A 7 4.12 -20.45 -8.71
CA SER A 7 2.89 -19.73 -8.39
C SER A 7 2.48 -19.88 -6.92
N THR A 8 2.50 -21.11 -6.40
CA THR A 8 2.17 -21.39 -4.99
C THR A 8 3.19 -20.75 -4.05
N LEU A 9 4.48 -20.80 -4.40
CA LEU A 9 5.55 -20.20 -3.62
C LEU A 9 5.40 -18.66 -3.58
N ARG A 10 5.08 -18.01 -4.71
CA ARG A 10 4.82 -16.56 -4.78
C ARG A 10 3.66 -16.15 -3.87
N ILE A 11 2.52 -16.82 -3.97
CA ILE A 11 1.36 -16.52 -3.10
C ILE A 11 1.72 -16.73 -1.63
N SER A 12 2.42 -17.81 -1.32
CA SER A 12 2.81 -18.12 0.06
C SER A 12 3.71 -17.03 0.64
N ILE A 13 4.73 -16.60 -0.12
CA ILE A 13 5.63 -15.51 0.28
C ILE A 13 4.87 -14.21 0.44
N LEU A 14 4.02 -13.85 -0.53
CA LEU A 14 3.17 -12.67 -0.46
C LEU A 14 2.33 -12.65 0.82
N THR A 15 1.64 -13.75 1.09
CA THR A 15 0.77 -13.89 2.25
C THR A 15 1.56 -13.76 3.54
N ILE A 16 2.73 -14.40 3.64
CA ILE A 16 3.55 -14.37 4.85
C ILE A 16 4.10 -12.96 5.12
N PHE A 17 4.71 -12.30 4.13
CA PHE A 17 5.32 -10.99 4.37
C PHE A 17 4.26 -9.91 4.57
N MET A 18 3.12 -10.00 3.89
CA MET A 18 2.00 -9.07 4.08
C MET A 18 1.31 -9.29 5.41
N ALA A 19 1.14 -10.53 5.87
CA ALA A 19 0.58 -10.80 7.20
C ALA A 19 1.47 -10.23 8.32
N ALA A 20 2.79 -10.41 8.21
CA ALA A 20 3.74 -9.85 9.17
C ALA A 20 3.76 -8.30 9.13
N ALA A 21 3.68 -7.70 7.93
CA ALA A 21 3.59 -6.25 7.77
C ALA A 21 2.28 -5.70 8.34
N ALA A 22 1.15 -6.32 8.02
CA ALA A 22 -0.18 -5.95 8.52
C ALA A 22 -0.26 -6.05 10.04
N ARG A 23 0.35 -7.08 10.64
CA ARG A 23 0.44 -7.19 12.10
C ARG A 23 1.26 -6.05 12.72
N SER A 24 2.45 -5.78 12.16
CA SER A 24 3.31 -4.68 12.63
C SER A 24 2.61 -3.32 12.51
N ASP A 25 1.88 -3.10 11.42
CA ASP A 25 1.11 -1.88 11.19
C ASP A 25 -0.10 -1.76 12.13
N PHE A 26 -0.80 -2.86 12.39
CA PHE A 26 -1.89 -2.90 13.35
C PHE A 26 -1.42 -2.59 14.78
N GLU A 27 -0.27 -3.15 15.19
CA GLU A 27 0.28 -2.96 16.53
C GLU A 27 0.99 -1.61 16.72
N THR A 28 1.70 -1.11 15.69
CA THR A 28 2.62 0.04 15.84
C THR A 28 2.44 1.16 14.82
N LEU A 29 1.52 1.02 13.86
CA LEU A 29 1.34 1.93 12.71
C LEU A 29 2.62 2.19 11.90
N SER A 30 3.54 1.23 11.95
CA SER A 30 4.81 1.32 11.27
C SER A 30 5.31 -0.06 10.91
N VAL A 31 6.10 -0.12 9.83
CA VAL A 31 6.81 -1.34 9.43
C VAL A 31 8.26 -0.97 9.15
N ARG A 32 9.19 -1.68 9.80
CA ARG A 32 10.62 -1.42 9.68
C ARG A 32 11.13 -1.71 8.28
N ASP A 33 12.03 -0.87 7.78
CA ASP A 33 12.62 -1.02 6.44
C ASP A 33 13.33 -2.36 6.21
N ARG A 34 13.94 -2.91 7.28
CA ARG A 34 14.56 -4.24 7.25
C ARG A 34 13.58 -5.36 6.85
N HIS A 35 12.29 -5.22 7.15
CA HIS A 35 11.25 -6.17 6.73
C HIS A 35 11.16 -6.23 5.21
N TRP A 36 10.99 -5.08 4.57
CA TRP A 36 10.83 -4.95 3.13
C TRP A 36 12.08 -5.41 2.36
N ILE A 37 13.26 -5.01 2.82
CA ILE A 37 14.55 -5.40 2.22
C ILE A 37 14.78 -6.92 2.35
N ARG A 38 14.43 -7.52 3.49
CA ARG A 38 14.60 -8.97 3.69
C ARG A 38 13.71 -9.79 2.78
N TRP A 39 12.46 -9.33 2.58
CA TRP A 39 11.49 -10.04 1.75
C TRP A 39 11.65 -9.78 0.25
N SER A 40 12.31 -8.69 -0.15
CA SER A 40 12.61 -8.48 -1.57
C SER A 40 13.60 -9.52 -2.12
N VAL A 41 14.51 -10.04 -1.30
CA VAL A 41 15.48 -11.06 -1.72
C VAL A 41 14.80 -12.33 -2.27
N PRO A 42 13.93 -13.06 -1.53
CA PRO A 42 13.27 -14.24 -2.08
C PRO A 42 12.30 -13.90 -3.22
N VAL A 43 11.66 -12.72 -3.20
CA VAL A 43 10.76 -12.28 -4.30
C VAL A 43 11.53 -12.12 -5.61
N VAL A 44 12.64 -11.39 -5.58
CA VAL A 44 13.50 -11.17 -6.76
C VAL A 44 14.10 -12.50 -7.23
N LEU A 45 14.55 -13.35 -6.30
CA LEU A 45 15.12 -14.65 -6.64
C LEU A 45 14.12 -15.53 -7.40
N ILE A 46 12.87 -15.62 -6.94
CA ILE A 46 11.83 -16.38 -7.64
C ILE A 46 11.56 -15.80 -9.02
N LEU A 47 11.49 -14.47 -9.14
CA LEU A 47 11.28 -13.82 -10.42
C LEU A 47 12.41 -14.12 -11.41
N LEU A 48 13.68 -14.06 -10.98
CA LEU A 48 14.83 -14.39 -11.82
C LEU A 48 14.86 -15.89 -12.21
N VAL A 49 14.53 -16.78 -11.28
CA VAL A 49 14.43 -18.22 -11.56
C VAL A 49 13.38 -18.48 -12.63
N GLU A 50 12.20 -17.86 -12.53
CA GLU A 50 11.11 -18.01 -13.49
C GLU A 50 11.47 -17.45 -14.88
N MET A 51 12.11 -16.27 -14.92
CA MET A 51 12.61 -15.70 -16.19
C MET A 51 13.59 -16.64 -16.89
N THR A 52 14.43 -17.32 -16.11
CA THR A 52 15.46 -18.23 -16.62
C THR A 52 14.86 -19.58 -17.03
N SER A 53 13.96 -20.14 -16.23
CA SER A 53 13.33 -21.44 -16.50
C SER A 53 12.44 -21.39 -17.73
N GLU A 54 11.76 -20.27 -17.97
CA GLU A 54 10.91 -20.09 -19.14
C GLU A 54 11.65 -19.51 -20.36
N ASN A 55 12.97 -19.26 -20.24
CA ASN A 55 13.82 -18.71 -21.29
C ASN A 55 13.26 -17.42 -21.92
N MET A 56 12.83 -16.47 -21.08
CA MET A 56 12.12 -15.24 -21.49
C MET A 56 13.00 -14.16 -22.14
N GLY A 57 14.24 -14.49 -22.50
CA GLY A 57 15.19 -13.58 -23.12
C GLY A 57 15.92 -12.65 -22.14
N ILE A 58 17.08 -12.15 -22.60
CA ILE A 58 17.99 -11.32 -21.79
C ILE A 58 17.34 -9.99 -21.40
N ALA A 59 16.56 -9.38 -22.29
CA ALA A 59 15.87 -8.13 -22.03
C ALA A 59 14.91 -8.24 -20.83
N ASN A 60 14.05 -9.27 -20.79
CA ASN A 60 13.12 -9.51 -19.69
C ASN A 60 13.85 -9.83 -18.38
N PHE A 61 14.92 -10.62 -18.44
CA PHE A 61 15.78 -10.88 -17.28
C PHE A 61 16.36 -9.58 -16.70
N CYS A 62 16.89 -8.72 -17.57
CA CYS A 62 17.43 -7.41 -17.18
C CYS A 62 16.33 -6.46 -16.65
N MET A 63 15.11 -6.53 -17.17
CA MET A 63 13.96 -5.74 -16.68
C MET A 63 13.59 -6.06 -15.23
N VAL A 64 13.92 -7.23 -14.69
CA VAL A 64 13.75 -7.49 -13.25
C VAL A 64 14.53 -6.47 -12.41
N PHE A 65 15.73 -6.11 -12.85
CA PHE A 65 16.57 -5.15 -12.14
C PHE A 65 16.06 -3.71 -12.25
N SER A 66 15.29 -3.35 -13.28
CA SER A 66 14.66 -2.04 -13.34
C SER A 66 13.55 -1.89 -12.29
N LEU A 67 12.78 -2.95 -12.03
CA LEU A 67 11.82 -2.97 -10.93
C LEU A 67 12.50 -2.91 -9.57
N VAL A 68 13.61 -3.64 -9.39
CA VAL A 68 14.44 -3.55 -8.17
C VAL A 68 15.00 -2.15 -7.98
N ALA A 69 15.37 -1.46 -9.07
CA ALA A 69 15.86 -0.08 -8.99
C ALA A 69 14.80 0.85 -8.38
N VAL A 70 13.56 0.84 -8.89
CA VAL A 70 12.48 1.66 -8.33
C VAL A 70 12.21 1.33 -6.88
N PHE A 71 12.19 0.04 -6.53
CA PHE A 71 12.00 -0.39 -5.14
C PHE A 71 13.11 0.10 -4.21
N SER A 72 14.36 0.12 -4.69
CA SER A 72 15.51 0.57 -3.89
C SER A 72 15.43 2.06 -3.52
N PHE A 73 14.77 2.89 -4.35
CA PHE A 73 14.59 4.33 -4.06
C PHE A 73 13.76 4.59 -2.82
N CYS A 74 13.02 3.60 -2.32
CA CYS A 74 12.31 3.68 -1.04
C CYS A 74 13.23 3.63 0.19
N PHE A 75 14.51 3.25 0.02
CA PHE A 75 15.44 2.98 1.12
C PHE A 75 16.77 3.71 0.97
N SER A 76 17.20 4.00 -0.26
CA SER A 76 18.51 4.58 -0.54
C SER A 76 18.42 5.59 -1.67
N GLU A 77 19.21 6.64 -1.57
CA GLU A 77 19.39 7.58 -2.66
C GLU A 77 20.24 6.92 -3.77
N PRO A 78 19.94 7.20 -5.06
CA PRO A 78 20.74 6.67 -6.15
C PRO A 78 22.21 7.13 -6.03
N PRO A 79 23.19 6.22 -6.22
CA PRO A 79 24.60 6.60 -6.12
C PRO A 79 24.99 7.54 -7.27
N ASP A 80 25.72 8.62 -6.96
CA ASP A 80 26.20 9.57 -7.98
C ASP A 80 27.36 8.93 -8.78
N PRO A 81 27.22 8.75 -10.11
CA PRO A 81 28.28 8.21 -10.97
C PRO A 81 29.60 8.98 -10.92
N ARG A 82 29.57 10.26 -10.51
CA ARG A 82 30.75 11.12 -10.45
C ARG A 82 31.68 10.75 -9.30
N ASP A 83 31.14 10.15 -8.24
CA ASP A 83 31.85 9.81 -7.01
C ASP A 83 32.20 8.32 -6.93
N PHE A 84 32.26 7.62 -8.07
CA PHE A 84 32.39 6.16 -8.12
C PHE A 84 33.61 5.57 -7.39
N ARG A 85 34.63 6.38 -7.13
CA ARG A 85 35.85 5.95 -6.42
C ARG A 85 35.63 5.84 -4.90
N ASP A 86 34.68 6.59 -4.38
CA ASP A 86 34.39 6.66 -2.95
C ASP A 86 33.17 5.80 -2.56
N TRP A 87 32.61 5.07 -3.53
CA TRP A 87 31.45 4.22 -3.30
C TRP A 87 31.73 3.12 -2.29
N ASN A 88 30.79 2.97 -1.36
CA ASN A 88 30.72 1.78 -0.52
C ASN A 88 30.19 0.57 -1.31
N GLN A 89 30.28 -0.62 -0.72
CA GLN A 89 29.84 -1.87 -1.37
C GLN A 89 28.36 -1.87 -1.77
N ASN A 90 27.50 -1.19 -1.00
CA ASN A 90 26.06 -1.13 -1.28
C ASN A 90 25.77 -0.20 -2.46
N GLU A 91 26.44 0.96 -2.53
CA GLU A 91 26.33 1.91 -3.65
C GLU A 91 26.80 1.26 -4.96
N ALA A 92 27.93 0.56 -4.93
CA ALA A 92 28.42 -0.19 -6.08
C ALA A 92 27.41 -1.28 -6.53
N LEU A 93 26.84 -2.03 -5.59
CA LEU A 93 25.83 -3.05 -5.89
C LEU A 93 24.56 -2.42 -6.52
N LEU A 94 24.05 -1.34 -5.94
CA LEU A 94 22.89 -0.62 -6.48
C LEU A 94 23.17 -0.09 -7.88
N PHE A 95 24.34 0.49 -8.11
CA PHE A 95 24.72 0.96 -9.44
C PHE A 95 24.75 -0.15 -10.48
N VAL A 96 25.30 -1.32 -10.14
CA VAL A 96 25.28 -2.50 -11.03
C VAL A 96 23.84 -2.92 -11.35
N MET A 97 22.96 -2.97 -10.36
CA MET A 97 21.54 -3.27 -10.58
C MET A 97 20.89 -2.24 -11.51
N TYR A 98 21.20 -0.95 -11.35
CA TYR A 98 20.64 0.11 -12.19
C TYR A 98 21.15 0.01 -13.63
N ALA A 99 22.43 -0.30 -13.81
CA ALA A 99 23.01 -0.54 -15.13
C ALA A 99 22.36 -1.74 -15.82
N LEU A 100 22.14 -2.84 -15.11
CA LEU A 100 21.41 -4.01 -15.64
C LEU A 100 19.96 -3.66 -16.00
N GLY A 101 19.27 -2.90 -15.15
CA GLY A 101 17.91 -2.42 -15.44
C GLY A 101 17.87 -1.53 -16.69
N LEU A 102 18.84 -0.64 -16.86
CA LEU A 102 18.97 0.21 -18.04
C LEU A 102 19.21 -0.61 -19.32
N VAL A 103 20.03 -1.66 -19.24
CA VAL A 103 20.19 -2.62 -20.34
C VAL A 103 18.84 -3.26 -20.70
N GLY A 104 18.04 -3.64 -19.72
CA GLY A 104 16.69 -4.20 -19.95
C GLY A 104 15.77 -3.26 -20.74
N PHE A 105 15.82 -1.96 -20.45
CA PHE A 105 15.08 -0.96 -21.21
C PHE A 105 15.63 -0.75 -22.61
N VAL A 106 16.93 -0.43 -22.73
CA VAL A 106 17.52 -0.03 -24.02
C VAL A 106 17.56 -1.21 -24.98
N TYR A 107 18.05 -2.36 -24.52
CA TYR A 107 18.11 -3.56 -25.34
C TYR A 107 16.70 -4.06 -25.67
N GLY A 108 15.81 -4.13 -24.68
CA GLY A 108 14.43 -4.54 -24.91
C GLY A 108 13.67 -3.61 -25.87
N ALA A 109 13.90 -2.29 -25.79
CA ALA A 109 13.34 -1.36 -26.76
C ALA A 109 13.85 -1.65 -28.18
N THR A 110 15.13 -1.94 -28.36
CA THR A 110 15.65 -2.28 -29.70
C THR A 110 15.09 -3.59 -30.27
N VAL A 111 14.71 -4.54 -29.41
CA VAL A 111 14.23 -5.87 -29.82
C VAL A 111 12.70 -5.90 -29.97
N TYR A 112 11.97 -5.20 -29.10
CA TYR A 112 10.51 -5.31 -28.95
C TYR A 112 9.76 -3.98 -29.22
N SER A 113 10.38 -2.96 -29.82
CA SER A 113 9.67 -1.71 -30.15
C SER A 113 8.76 -1.82 -31.37
N ASP A 114 9.09 -2.69 -32.31
CA ASP A 114 8.35 -2.88 -33.56
C ASP A 114 7.14 -3.80 -33.34
N THR A 115 6.31 -3.43 -32.36
CA THR A 115 5.15 -4.20 -31.91
C THR A 115 3.88 -3.48 -32.31
N ASN A 116 2.92 -4.22 -32.87
CA ASN A 116 1.60 -3.68 -33.11
C ASN A 116 0.82 -3.68 -31.78
N PHE A 117 0.47 -2.49 -31.29
CA PHE A 117 -0.26 -2.36 -30.01
C PHE A 117 -1.63 -3.06 -30.02
N ILE A 118 -2.28 -3.19 -31.17
CA ILE A 118 -3.56 -3.91 -31.26
C ILE A 118 -3.31 -5.39 -30.99
N ASP A 119 -2.32 -5.98 -31.65
CA ASP A 119 -1.96 -7.39 -31.51
C ASP A 119 -1.45 -7.69 -30.09
N LEU A 120 -0.72 -6.73 -29.48
CA LEU A 120 -0.29 -6.81 -28.08
C LEU A 120 -1.45 -6.86 -27.10
N VAL A 121 -2.48 -6.03 -27.29
CA VAL A 121 -3.67 -5.98 -26.42
C VAL A 121 -4.56 -7.20 -26.65
N LEU A 122 -4.66 -7.68 -27.89
CA LEU A 122 -5.41 -8.91 -28.22
C LEU A 122 -4.69 -10.18 -27.76
N GLY A 123 -3.40 -10.10 -27.41
CA GLY A 123 -2.60 -11.22 -26.94
C GLY A 123 -2.04 -12.09 -28.07
N ASP A 124 -2.01 -11.57 -29.30
CA ASP A 124 -1.52 -12.26 -30.50
C ASP A 124 0.01 -12.15 -30.66
N GLU A 125 0.65 -11.32 -29.84
CA GLU A 125 2.10 -11.12 -29.81
C GLU A 125 2.88 -12.24 -29.10
N SER A 126 4.18 -12.29 -29.34
CA SER A 126 5.07 -13.27 -28.68
C SER A 126 5.06 -13.10 -27.15
N LYS A 127 5.21 -14.21 -26.41
CA LYS A 127 5.24 -14.19 -24.94
C LYS A 127 6.33 -13.25 -24.39
N GLU A 128 7.50 -13.21 -25.03
CA GLU A 128 8.61 -12.35 -24.62
C GLU A 128 8.29 -10.86 -24.81
N THR A 129 7.70 -10.51 -25.96
CA THR A 129 7.26 -9.15 -26.29
C THR A 129 6.20 -8.68 -25.29
N THR A 130 5.17 -9.51 -25.07
CA THR A 130 4.06 -9.23 -24.15
C THR A 130 4.56 -9.05 -22.72
N LEU A 131 5.49 -9.90 -22.28
CA LEU A 131 6.10 -9.79 -20.97
C LEU A 131 6.92 -8.50 -20.83
N TRP A 132 7.72 -8.14 -21.83
CA TRP A 132 8.55 -6.93 -21.77
C TRP A 132 7.70 -5.67 -21.62
N TRP A 133 6.61 -5.55 -22.39
CA TRP A 133 5.65 -4.46 -22.25
C TRP A 133 4.94 -4.48 -20.89
N SER A 134 4.61 -5.67 -20.38
CA SER A 134 4.02 -5.80 -19.04
C SER A 134 5.00 -5.37 -17.93
N MET A 135 6.28 -5.69 -18.05
CA MET A 135 7.33 -5.24 -17.12
C MET A 135 7.54 -3.72 -17.17
N ASN A 136 7.37 -3.11 -18.35
CA ASN A 136 7.35 -1.64 -18.47
C ASN A 136 6.14 -1.02 -17.76
N ALA A 137 4.95 -1.63 -17.90
CA ALA A 137 3.77 -1.19 -17.17
C ALA A 137 3.94 -1.34 -15.65
N ALA A 138 4.58 -2.43 -15.20
CA ALA A 138 4.96 -2.66 -13.80
C ALA A 138 5.94 -1.59 -13.28
N PHE A 139 6.94 -1.24 -14.08
CA PHE A 139 7.89 -0.18 -13.76
C PHE A 139 7.22 1.18 -13.64
N LEU A 140 6.34 1.52 -14.59
CA LEU A 140 5.58 2.76 -14.57
C LEU A 140 4.69 2.82 -13.33
N THR A 141 3.98 1.73 -13.02
CA THR A 141 3.13 1.63 -11.83
C THR A 141 3.92 1.84 -10.53
N SER A 142 5.07 1.19 -10.42
CA SER A 142 5.98 1.34 -9.26
C SER A 142 6.47 2.78 -9.12
N THR A 143 6.81 3.42 -10.25
CA THR A 143 7.27 4.82 -10.28
C THR A 143 6.14 5.77 -9.89
N ILE A 144 4.91 5.51 -10.31
CA ILE A 144 3.72 6.29 -9.91
C ILE A 144 3.49 6.18 -8.41
N PHE A 145 3.58 4.98 -7.82
CA PHE A 145 3.47 4.82 -6.36
C PHE A 145 4.56 5.57 -5.61
N TYR A 146 5.82 5.43 -6.04
CA TYR A 146 6.94 6.16 -5.45
C TYR A 146 6.76 7.68 -5.57
N GLY A 147 6.42 8.18 -6.75
CA GLY A 147 6.16 9.59 -7.00
C GLY A 147 5.01 10.13 -6.16
N SER A 148 3.92 9.38 -6.07
CA SER A 148 2.75 9.72 -5.24
C SER A 148 3.10 9.85 -3.76
N TRP A 149 4.02 9.03 -3.26
CA TRP A 149 4.55 9.16 -1.91
C TRP A 149 5.43 10.41 -1.75
N ARG A 150 6.33 10.68 -2.71
CA ARG A 150 7.24 11.84 -2.67
C ARG A 150 6.51 13.18 -2.69
N ILE A 151 5.39 13.29 -3.40
CA ILE A 151 4.56 14.51 -3.44
C ILE A 151 3.53 14.57 -2.29
N GLY A 152 3.45 13.54 -1.45
CA GLY A 152 2.53 13.47 -0.31
C GLY A 152 1.08 13.13 -0.66
N LEU A 153 0.81 12.61 -1.87
CA LEU A 153 -0.51 12.10 -2.25
C LEU A 153 -0.86 10.82 -1.47
N ILE A 154 0.12 9.91 -1.34
CA ILE A 154 0.04 8.76 -0.43
C ILE A 154 0.90 9.07 0.78
N GLN A 155 0.30 9.19 1.96
CA GLN A 155 1.03 9.54 3.18
C GLN A 155 1.80 8.34 3.76
N GLY A 156 1.31 7.12 3.57
CA GLY A 156 1.90 5.91 4.13
C GLY A 156 3.08 5.39 3.33
N GLY A 157 4.30 5.60 3.84
CA GLY A 157 5.51 5.05 3.23
C GLY A 157 5.57 3.52 3.25
N ALA A 158 4.97 2.89 4.28
CA ALA A 158 4.88 1.42 4.36
C ALA A 158 3.93 0.85 3.30
N ASP A 159 2.83 1.54 3.00
CA ASP A 159 1.86 1.15 1.96
C ASP A 159 2.50 1.16 0.57
N VAL A 160 3.25 2.22 0.25
CA VAL A 160 3.96 2.34 -1.03
C VAL A 160 5.05 1.27 -1.17
N LYS A 161 5.82 1.00 -0.11
CA LYS A 161 6.80 -0.10 -0.08
C LYS A 161 6.13 -1.45 -0.33
N ALA A 162 4.97 -1.69 0.29
CA ALA A 162 4.19 -2.91 0.06
C ALA A 162 3.72 -3.03 -1.39
N LEU A 163 3.13 -1.97 -1.95
CA LEU A 163 2.61 -1.97 -3.31
C LEU A 163 3.70 -2.20 -4.36
N ILE A 164 4.85 -1.53 -4.23
CA ILE A 164 5.98 -1.72 -5.15
C ILE A 164 6.56 -3.15 -5.00
N LEU A 165 6.64 -3.68 -3.77
CA LEU A 165 7.08 -5.07 -3.57
C LEU A 165 6.07 -6.07 -4.16
N VAL A 166 4.77 -5.80 -4.08
CA VAL A 166 3.73 -6.59 -4.76
C VAL A 166 3.91 -6.52 -6.27
N THR A 167 4.28 -5.38 -6.84
CA THR A 167 4.62 -5.27 -8.26
C THR A 167 5.82 -6.15 -8.64
N LEU A 168 6.80 -6.34 -7.75
CA LEU A 168 7.89 -7.32 -7.94
C LEU A 168 7.42 -8.77 -7.84
N VAL A 169 6.43 -9.06 -6.97
CA VAL A 169 5.84 -10.41 -6.86
C VAL A 169 5.02 -10.74 -8.11
N PHE A 170 4.22 -9.78 -8.60
CA PHE A 170 3.33 -9.92 -9.74
C PHE A 170 3.49 -8.73 -10.69
N PRO A 171 4.54 -8.73 -11.53
CA PRO A 171 4.74 -7.64 -12.49
C PRO A 171 3.69 -7.65 -13.60
N SER A 172 3.06 -8.79 -13.86
CA SER A 172 1.94 -8.92 -14.79
C SER A 172 0.95 -9.97 -14.29
N TRP A 173 -0.22 -10.03 -14.94
CA TRP A 173 -1.21 -11.08 -14.69
C TRP A 173 -0.72 -12.48 -15.06
N SER A 174 0.33 -12.61 -15.89
CA SER A 174 0.89 -13.93 -16.19
C SER A 174 1.51 -14.58 -14.96
N PHE A 175 1.91 -13.82 -13.93
CA PHE A 175 2.48 -14.36 -12.68
C PHE A 175 1.41 -14.61 -11.60
N VAL A 176 0.20 -14.10 -11.80
CA VAL A 176 -0.92 -14.30 -10.89
C VAL A 176 -1.61 -15.60 -11.30
N PRO A 177 -1.87 -16.53 -10.37
CA PRO A 177 -2.59 -17.76 -10.73
C PRO A 177 -3.98 -17.47 -11.26
N ASP A 178 -4.46 -18.37 -12.12
CA ASP A 178 -5.78 -18.27 -12.71
C ASP A 178 -6.83 -18.09 -11.62
N GLN A 179 -7.70 -17.10 -11.82
CA GLN A 179 -8.71 -16.74 -10.84
C GLN A 179 -9.79 -17.83 -10.80
N MET A 180 -10.21 -18.23 -9.61
CA MET A 180 -11.21 -19.31 -9.44
C MET A 180 -12.62 -18.86 -9.83
N TYR A 181 -12.93 -17.57 -9.65
CA TYR A 181 -14.20 -16.95 -10.00
C TYR A 181 -13.96 -15.62 -10.73
N PRO A 182 -13.40 -15.64 -11.94
CA PRO A 182 -13.06 -14.42 -12.66
C PRO A 182 -14.32 -13.59 -12.90
N LEU A 183 -14.27 -12.30 -12.59
CA LEU A 183 -15.40 -11.38 -12.83
C LEU A 183 -15.73 -11.24 -14.32
N VAL A 184 -14.74 -11.41 -15.18
CA VAL A 184 -14.84 -11.41 -16.65
C VAL A 184 -13.88 -12.49 -17.17
N GLU A 185 -14.35 -13.37 -18.05
CA GLU A 185 -13.56 -14.49 -18.58
C GLU A 185 -12.35 -14.00 -19.40
N ASP A 186 -12.58 -13.13 -20.40
CA ASP A 186 -11.54 -12.60 -21.29
C ASP A 186 -11.63 -11.06 -21.38
N PRO A 187 -11.15 -10.33 -20.35
CA PRO A 187 -11.18 -8.89 -20.38
C PRO A 187 -10.12 -8.33 -21.35
N LEU A 188 -10.54 -7.41 -22.22
CA LEU A 188 -9.66 -6.69 -23.17
C LEU A 188 -8.56 -5.89 -22.47
N PHE A 189 -8.82 -5.42 -21.25
CA PHE A 189 -7.87 -4.65 -20.46
C PHE A 189 -7.92 -5.11 -19.01
N ARG A 190 -6.73 -5.30 -18.41
CA ARG A 190 -6.58 -5.55 -16.98
C ARG A 190 -5.58 -4.57 -16.41
N MET A 191 -5.91 -3.96 -15.27
CA MET A 191 -4.97 -3.09 -14.56
C MET A 191 -3.81 -3.89 -13.97
N PRO A 192 -2.64 -3.26 -13.75
CA PRO A 192 -1.51 -3.91 -13.10
C PRO A 192 -1.91 -4.57 -11.76
N PRO A 193 -1.43 -5.80 -11.45
CA PRO A 193 -1.86 -6.56 -10.26
C PRO A 193 -1.81 -5.76 -8.94
N SER A 194 -0.72 -5.02 -8.72
CA SER A 194 -0.57 -4.14 -7.54
C SER A 194 -1.61 -3.02 -7.44
N MET A 195 -2.10 -2.50 -8.57
CA MET A 195 -3.15 -1.47 -8.61
C MET A 195 -4.51 -2.09 -8.30
N VAL A 196 -4.78 -3.30 -8.80
CA VAL A 196 -5.98 -4.06 -8.44
C VAL A 196 -6.00 -4.39 -6.95
N LEU A 197 -4.87 -4.78 -6.36
CA LEU A 197 -4.75 -4.97 -4.92
C LEU A 197 -5.08 -3.68 -4.16
N PHE A 198 -4.58 -2.53 -4.62
CA PHE A 198 -4.87 -1.23 -4.03
C PHE A 198 -6.36 -0.87 -4.10
N ILE A 199 -7.03 -1.13 -5.24
CA ILE A 199 -8.47 -0.89 -5.40
C ILE A 199 -9.28 -1.79 -4.46
N TRP A 200 -8.94 -3.08 -4.35
CA TRP A 200 -9.60 -3.98 -3.40
C TRP A 200 -9.38 -3.55 -1.95
N ALA A 201 -8.19 -3.05 -1.61
CA ALA A 201 -7.92 -2.52 -0.28
C ALA A 201 -8.74 -1.26 0.02
N ALA A 202 -8.87 -0.35 -0.95
CA ALA A 202 -9.72 0.82 -0.85
C ALA A 202 -11.21 0.42 -0.69
N ALA A 203 -11.67 -0.59 -1.42
CA ALA A 203 -13.02 -1.13 -1.27
C ALA A 203 -13.24 -1.74 0.13
N ALA A 204 -12.26 -2.49 0.65
CA ALA A 204 -12.31 -3.02 2.01
C ALA A 204 -12.32 -1.90 3.07
N PHE A 205 -11.58 -0.81 2.83
CA PHE A 205 -11.56 0.35 3.70
C PHE A 205 -12.94 1.06 3.77
N LEU A 206 -13.71 1.07 2.67
CA LEU A 206 -15.08 1.63 2.64
C LEU A 206 -16.07 0.88 3.55
N VAL A 207 -15.73 -0.32 4.03
CA VAL A 207 -16.53 -1.06 5.02
C VAL A 207 -16.33 -0.51 6.43
N ALA A 208 -15.24 0.21 6.71
CA ALA A 208 -14.94 0.72 8.04
C ALA A 208 -15.97 1.76 8.56
N PRO A 209 -16.38 2.80 7.79
CA PRO A 209 -17.36 3.78 8.26
C PRO A 209 -18.71 3.17 8.67
N PRO A 210 -19.34 2.27 7.89
CA PRO A 210 -20.56 1.57 8.33
C PRO A 210 -20.40 0.78 9.64
N ILE A 211 -19.25 0.10 9.83
CA ILE A 211 -18.98 -0.65 11.06
C ILE A 211 -18.89 0.30 12.26
N ILE A 212 -18.14 1.40 12.14
CA ILE A 212 -18.00 2.41 13.20
C ILE A 212 -19.36 3.02 13.55
N PHE A 213 -20.18 3.30 12.54
CA PHE A 213 -21.53 3.83 12.74
C PHE A 213 -22.41 2.88 13.55
N ILE A 214 -22.46 1.60 13.16
CA ILE A 214 -23.22 0.57 13.89
C ILE A 214 -22.71 0.43 15.32
N GLN A 215 -21.39 0.44 15.55
CA GLN A 215 -20.81 0.36 16.89
C GLN A 215 -21.23 1.54 17.78
N ASN A 216 -21.27 2.76 17.24
CA ASN A 216 -21.75 3.94 17.97
C ASN A 216 -23.26 3.85 18.27
N ALA A 217 -24.05 3.36 17.31
CA ALA A 217 -25.48 3.18 17.51
C ALA A 217 -25.79 2.15 18.61
N VAL A 218 -25.12 0.99 18.60
CA VAL A 218 -25.28 -0.07 19.62
C VAL A 218 -24.86 0.42 21.01
N ARG A 219 -23.88 1.31 21.11
CA ARG A 219 -23.41 1.89 22.37
C ARG A 219 -24.28 3.06 22.88
N GLY A 220 -25.30 3.47 22.13
CA GLY A 220 -26.15 4.61 22.48
C GLY A 220 -25.42 5.96 22.40
N ASN A 221 -24.34 6.05 21.61
CA ASN A 221 -23.53 7.26 21.50
C ASN A 221 -24.16 8.35 20.62
N ILE A 222 -25.23 8.02 19.88
CA ILE A 222 -25.89 8.90 18.91
C ILE A 222 -27.15 9.48 19.56
N SER A 223 -27.10 10.74 19.97
CA SER A 223 -28.23 11.42 20.62
C SER A 223 -28.78 12.61 19.82
N SER A 224 -27.99 13.12 18.87
CA SER A 224 -28.28 14.33 18.11
C SER A 224 -27.87 14.23 16.64
N LEU A 225 -28.31 15.18 15.81
CA LEU A 225 -27.90 15.29 14.41
C LEU A 225 -26.40 15.56 14.23
N SER A 226 -25.78 16.29 15.17
CA SER A 226 -24.32 16.49 15.17
C SER A 226 -23.57 15.19 15.47
N ASP A 227 -24.10 14.36 16.38
CA ASP A 227 -23.52 13.05 16.67
C ASP A 227 -23.60 12.11 15.47
N LEU A 228 -24.64 12.21 14.64
CA LEU A 228 -24.80 11.38 13.44
C LEU A 228 -23.63 11.57 12.46
N LYS A 229 -23.22 12.83 12.27
CA LYS A 229 -22.08 13.19 11.42
C LYS A 229 -20.77 12.63 11.99
N MET A 230 -20.59 12.70 13.31
CA MET A 230 -19.40 12.18 13.99
C MET A 230 -19.35 10.66 13.98
N ALA A 231 -20.48 10.00 14.24
CA ALA A 231 -20.61 8.56 14.30
C ALA A 231 -20.24 7.85 12.99
N TRP A 232 -20.26 8.56 11.85
CA TRP A 232 -19.82 8.03 10.57
C TRP A 232 -18.31 7.76 10.51
N HIS A 233 -17.47 8.54 11.20
CA HIS A 233 -16.00 8.51 11.04
C HIS A 233 -15.22 8.53 12.36
N ALA A 234 -15.91 8.58 13.49
CA ALA A 234 -15.33 8.67 14.82
C ALA A 234 -16.10 7.80 15.82
N THR A 235 -15.45 7.41 16.91
CA THR A 235 -16.06 6.66 18.02
C THR A 235 -16.06 7.51 19.28
N LYS A 236 -17.17 7.51 20.03
CA LYS A 236 -17.24 8.17 21.33
C LYS A 236 -16.67 7.26 22.42
N ARG A 237 -15.75 7.78 23.22
CA ARG A 237 -15.05 7.08 24.32
C ARG A 237 -15.05 7.93 25.58
N ARG A 238 -15.02 7.29 26.75
CA ARG A 238 -14.89 7.99 28.04
C ARG A 238 -13.47 8.50 28.23
N ILE A 239 -13.32 9.65 28.87
CA ILE A 239 -12.00 10.25 29.14
C ILE A 239 -11.20 9.38 30.10
N SER A 240 -11.85 8.80 31.13
CA SER A 240 -11.24 7.83 32.06
C SER A 240 -10.58 6.66 31.34
N ASP A 241 -11.30 6.05 30.40
CA ASP A 241 -10.83 4.88 29.65
C ASP A 241 -9.64 5.23 28.74
N LEU A 242 -9.51 6.50 28.33
CA LEU A 242 -8.41 6.98 27.49
C LEU A 242 -7.16 7.31 28.32
N LYS A 243 -7.32 7.83 29.55
CA LYS A 243 -6.22 8.06 30.50
C LYS A 243 -5.62 6.75 31.02
N GLU A 244 -6.44 5.72 31.18
CA GLU A 244 -5.99 4.37 31.62
C GLU A 244 -5.51 3.47 30.47
N ALA A 245 -5.76 3.86 29.22
CA ALA A 245 -5.37 3.05 28.07
C ALA A 245 -3.83 2.99 27.93
N PRO A 246 -3.27 1.86 27.51
CA PRO A 246 -1.87 1.77 27.14
C PRO A 246 -1.49 2.86 26.13
N ASP A 247 -0.28 3.41 26.24
CA ASP A 247 0.24 4.48 25.36
C ASP A 247 0.06 4.15 23.87
N SER A 248 0.14 2.88 23.49
CA SER A 248 -0.09 2.41 22.12
C SER A 248 -1.49 2.81 21.59
N ILE A 249 -2.54 2.67 22.39
CA ILE A 249 -3.93 3.00 22.01
C ILE A 249 -4.13 4.53 22.01
N SER A 250 -3.47 5.24 22.93
CA SER A 250 -3.50 6.71 23.02
C SER A 250 -2.77 7.38 21.83
N HIS A 251 -1.69 6.78 21.32
CA HIS A 251 -0.97 7.26 20.13
C HIS A 251 -1.64 6.91 18.80
N GLN A 252 -2.44 5.83 18.78
CA GLN A 252 -3.21 5.38 17.63
C GLN A 252 -4.52 6.16 17.44
N SER A 253 -4.97 6.92 18.44
CA SER A 253 -6.20 7.70 18.38
C SER A 253 -5.92 9.21 18.37
N TRP A 254 -6.65 9.90 17.51
CA TRP A 254 -6.71 11.35 17.48
C TRP A 254 -8.00 11.85 18.12
N ILE A 255 -7.88 12.86 18.98
CA ILE A 255 -9.00 13.49 19.67
C ILE A 255 -9.64 14.52 18.72
N LEU A 256 -10.96 14.47 18.62
CA LEU A 256 -11.76 15.34 17.76
C LEU A 256 -12.58 16.37 18.54
N THR A 257 -12.82 16.13 19.83
CA THR A 257 -13.47 17.08 20.74
C THR A 257 -12.43 17.97 21.40
N GLU A 258 -12.53 19.28 21.25
CA GLU A 258 -11.59 20.26 21.80
C GLU A 258 -12.35 21.35 22.57
N ALA A 259 -11.76 21.81 23.69
CA ALA A 259 -12.22 22.99 24.40
C ALA A 259 -11.54 24.23 23.80
N ILE A 260 -12.32 25.12 23.21
CA ILE A 260 -11.84 26.33 22.53
C ILE A 260 -12.46 27.55 23.20
N GLU A 261 -11.62 28.51 23.56
CA GLU A 261 -12.07 29.82 24.01
C GLU A 261 -12.64 30.61 22.82
N LYS A 262 -13.91 30.97 22.89
CA LYS A 262 -14.61 31.78 21.90
C LYS A 262 -15.28 32.95 22.62
N ASN A 263 -14.87 34.18 22.28
CA ASN A 263 -15.39 35.40 22.90
C ASN A 263 -15.21 35.48 24.42
N GLY A 264 -14.15 34.87 24.97
CA GLY A 264 -13.88 34.85 26.42
C GLY A 264 -14.62 33.74 27.19
N GLU A 265 -15.41 32.91 26.51
CA GLU A 265 -16.06 31.73 27.08
C GLU A 265 -15.45 30.44 26.51
N LEU A 266 -15.20 29.45 27.37
CA LEU A 266 -14.77 28.12 26.96
C LEU A 266 -15.96 27.37 26.35
N THR A 267 -15.82 26.97 25.09
CA THR A 267 -16.85 26.24 24.34
C THR A 267 -16.31 24.91 23.82
N VAL A 268 -17.15 23.89 23.84
CA VAL A 268 -16.83 22.56 23.32
C VAL A 268 -17.13 22.52 21.83
N VAL A 269 -16.16 22.07 21.04
CA VAL A 269 -16.34 21.90 19.59
C VAL A 269 -15.85 20.54 19.14
N ASP A 270 -16.70 19.82 18.41
CA ASP A 270 -16.35 18.60 17.70
C ASP A 270 -15.85 18.92 16.29
N ARG A 271 -14.61 18.54 15.99
CA ARG A 271 -13.98 18.72 14.68
C ARG A 271 -14.05 17.44 13.86
N ILE A 272 -14.16 17.58 12.53
CA ILE A 272 -14.04 16.44 11.61
C ILE A 272 -12.60 15.93 11.52
N LEU A 273 -11.64 16.86 11.64
CA LEU A 273 -10.21 16.57 11.54
C LEU A 273 -9.52 16.95 12.85
N PRO A 274 -8.50 16.19 13.26
CA PRO A 274 -7.79 16.46 14.50
C PRO A 274 -7.03 17.78 14.43
N SER A 275 -6.96 18.47 15.58
CA SER A 275 -6.20 19.71 15.68
C SER A 275 -4.71 19.40 15.72
N ARG A 276 -3.91 20.21 15.02
CA ARG A 276 -2.44 20.08 15.01
C ARG A 276 -1.83 20.37 16.40
N ARG A 277 -2.58 21.07 17.28
CA ARG A 277 -2.19 21.36 18.66
C ARG A 277 -2.22 20.12 19.55
N LEU A 278 -3.17 19.20 19.32
CA LEU A 278 -3.35 17.96 20.09
C LEU A 278 -2.37 16.83 19.71
N SER A 279 -1.20 17.16 19.18
CA SER A 279 -0.19 16.17 18.76
C SER A 279 0.74 15.73 19.90
N ASN A 280 0.92 16.55 20.94
CA ASN A 280 1.78 16.25 22.08
C ASN A 280 0.97 15.69 23.25
N ALA A 281 1.56 14.82 24.06
CA ALA A 281 0.88 14.20 25.21
C ALA A 281 0.47 15.24 26.28
N GLU A 282 1.35 16.19 26.59
CA GLU A 282 1.11 17.25 27.58
C GLU A 282 -0.07 18.16 27.18
N ASP A 283 -0.19 18.46 25.87
CA ASP A 283 -1.31 19.22 25.32
C ASP A 283 -2.63 18.41 25.37
N LYS A 284 -2.56 17.08 25.26
CA LYS A 284 -3.74 16.20 25.34
C LYS A 284 -4.28 16.11 26.76
N ASP A 285 -3.41 15.94 27.75
CA ASP A 285 -3.81 15.82 29.16
C ASP A 285 -4.46 17.12 29.65
N THR A 286 -3.85 18.27 29.32
CA THR A 286 -4.42 19.60 29.58
C THR A 286 -5.82 19.75 28.96
N GLN A 287 -6.00 19.26 27.73
CA GLN A 287 -7.31 19.30 27.06
C GLN A 287 -8.33 18.36 27.71
N PHE A 288 -7.92 17.19 28.22
CA PHE A 288 -8.83 16.31 28.96
C PHE A 288 -9.30 16.94 30.26
N GLU A 289 -8.42 17.61 31.01
CA GLU A 289 -8.80 18.34 32.23
C GLU A 289 -9.81 19.45 31.93
N LEU A 290 -9.55 20.27 30.91
CA LEU A 290 -10.49 21.32 30.48
C LEU A 290 -11.86 20.77 30.06
N LEU A 291 -11.90 19.62 29.39
CA LEU A 291 -13.15 18.99 28.97
C LEU A 291 -13.91 18.37 30.15
N GLU A 292 -13.20 17.81 31.14
CA GLU A 292 -13.79 17.32 32.39
C GLU A 292 -14.36 18.47 33.23
N ASP A 293 -13.66 19.61 33.32
CA ASP A 293 -14.12 20.83 34.00
C ASP A 293 -15.40 21.40 33.35
N LEU A 294 -15.54 21.25 32.03
CA LEU A 294 -16.76 21.59 31.29
C LEU A 294 -17.89 20.54 31.44
N GLY A 295 -17.68 19.49 32.23
CA GLY A 295 -18.67 18.47 32.56
C GLY A 295 -18.79 17.33 31.54
N LEU A 296 -17.84 17.19 30.62
CA LEU A 296 -17.84 16.10 29.65
C LEU A 296 -17.17 14.85 30.20
N ALA A 297 -17.92 13.75 30.26
CA ALA A 297 -17.36 12.44 30.61
C ALA A 297 -16.79 11.67 29.40
N SER A 298 -17.06 12.13 28.18
CA SER A 298 -16.73 11.41 26.95
C SER A 298 -16.44 12.33 25.77
N VAL A 299 -15.54 11.90 24.90
CA VAL A 299 -15.04 12.64 23.74
C VAL A 299 -15.12 11.79 22.47
N TRP A 300 -15.18 12.47 21.32
CA TRP A 300 -15.02 11.81 20.03
C TRP A 300 -13.55 11.59 19.71
N ILE A 301 -13.21 10.35 19.34
CA ILE A 301 -11.89 9.99 18.85
C ILE A 301 -12.00 9.37 17.46
N THR A 302 -10.99 9.57 16.64
CA THR A 302 -10.80 8.81 15.40
C THR A 302 -9.55 7.95 15.52
N THR A 303 -9.64 6.69 15.11
CA THR A 303 -8.52 5.76 15.11
C THR A 303 -7.79 5.86 13.77
N LYS A 304 -6.46 5.91 13.81
CA LYS A 304 -5.66 5.73 12.61
C LYS A 304 -5.92 4.33 12.05
N HIS A 305 -6.21 4.25 10.76
CA HIS A 305 -6.51 3.01 10.10
C HIS A 305 -5.23 2.38 9.54
N PRO A 306 -4.84 1.17 9.97
CA PRO A 306 -3.65 0.50 9.48
C PRO A 306 -3.91 -0.02 8.05
N PHE A 307 -3.49 0.76 7.04
CA PHE A 307 -3.87 0.49 5.66
C PHE A 307 -3.34 -0.85 5.13
N LEU A 308 -2.20 -1.31 5.67
CA LEU A 308 -1.62 -2.61 5.34
C LEU A 308 -2.51 -3.79 5.71
N VAL A 309 -3.39 -3.65 6.71
CA VAL A 309 -4.38 -4.68 7.04
C VAL A 309 -5.39 -4.84 5.90
N TYR A 310 -5.86 -3.74 5.33
CA TYR A 310 -6.77 -3.80 4.17
C TYR A 310 -6.05 -4.33 2.92
N LEU A 311 -4.79 -3.96 2.70
CA LEU A 311 -3.98 -4.53 1.62
C LEU A 311 -3.78 -6.04 1.77
N PHE A 312 -3.55 -6.52 3.00
CA PHE A 312 -3.45 -7.96 3.26
C PHE A 312 -4.77 -8.68 2.98
N LEU A 313 -5.90 -8.14 3.45
CA LEU A 313 -7.22 -8.71 3.18
C LEU A 313 -7.59 -8.67 1.69
N ALA A 314 -7.11 -7.67 0.96
CA ALA A 314 -7.33 -7.48 -0.47
C ALA A 314 -6.65 -8.55 -1.35
N ILE A 315 -5.67 -9.30 -0.82
CA ILE A 315 -5.05 -10.41 -1.54
C ILE A 315 -6.11 -11.46 -1.93
N LEU A 316 -7.06 -11.72 -1.03
CA LEU A 316 -8.09 -12.74 -1.24
C LEU A 316 -9.02 -12.41 -2.42
N PRO A 317 -9.72 -11.26 -2.47
CA PRO A 317 -10.56 -10.94 -3.62
C PRO A 317 -9.75 -10.73 -4.90
N MET A 318 -8.51 -10.24 -4.83
CA MET A 318 -7.64 -10.15 -6.01
C MET A 318 -7.38 -11.53 -6.63
N LEU A 319 -7.01 -12.53 -5.81
CA LEU A 319 -6.71 -13.88 -6.29
C LEU A 319 -7.97 -14.66 -6.70
N LEU A 320 -9.11 -14.41 -6.06
CA LEU A 320 -10.36 -15.12 -6.35
C LEU A 320 -11.14 -14.51 -7.52
N LEU A 321 -11.25 -13.18 -7.56
CA LEU A 321 -12.15 -12.43 -8.43
C LEU A 321 -11.42 -11.72 -9.58
N GLY A 322 -10.15 -11.38 -9.37
CA GLY A 322 -9.35 -10.65 -10.35
C GLY A 322 -9.57 -9.13 -10.29
N ASP A 323 -9.54 -8.50 -11.46
CA ASP A 323 -9.69 -7.04 -11.61
C ASP A 323 -11.16 -6.63 -11.53
N PRO A 324 -11.59 -5.84 -10.53
CA PRO A 324 -12.97 -5.37 -10.43
C PRO A 324 -13.35 -4.38 -11.54
N LEU A 325 -12.38 -3.67 -12.15
CA LEU A 325 -12.66 -2.70 -13.21
C LEU A 325 -12.88 -3.36 -14.56
N SER A 326 -12.45 -4.60 -14.75
CA SER A 326 -12.77 -5.34 -15.98
C SER A 326 -14.28 -5.51 -16.18
N TYR A 327 -15.05 -5.55 -15.09
CA TYR A 327 -16.51 -5.58 -15.14
C TYR A 327 -17.13 -4.26 -15.64
N VAL A 328 -16.48 -3.12 -15.37
CA VAL A 328 -17.00 -1.78 -15.69
C VAL A 328 -16.70 -1.39 -17.14
N ILE A 329 -15.56 -1.82 -17.68
CA ILE A 329 -15.04 -1.45 -19.01
C ILE A 329 -15.39 -2.53 -20.05
N ARG A 330 -16.59 -3.10 -19.98
CA ARG A 330 -17.01 -4.18 -20.89
C ARG A 330 -17.42 -3.67 -22.27
#